data_AF-A0A7S0EUP2-F1
#
_entry.id   AF-A0A7S0EUP2-F1
#
_cell.length_a   1.000
_cell.length_b   1.000
_cell.length_c   1.000
_cell.angle_alpha   90.00
_cell.angle_beta   90.00
_cell.angle_gamma   90.00
#
_symmetry.space_group_name_H-M   'P 1'
#
loop_
_entity.id
_entity.type
_entity.pdbx_description
1 polymer ?
#
loop_
_entity_poly.entity_id
_entity_poly.type
_entity_poly.pdbx_seq_one_letter_code
_entity_poly.pdbx_strand_id
1 'polypeptide(L)'
;TLSGEQPLKQGVLAHVQALVAQHEDVSSRMLSEGYSAARSKELTRLTPIAEAHAELAAAQRDVDGASELLADPSSEPELIELAREELAEGEQLLVERRKQLISLLVPPDTTSAQEGV
;
A
#
# COMPACT_ATOMS: atom_id res chain seq x y z
N THR A 1 24.14 -4.04 7.67
CA THR A 1 23.08 -4.78 6.97
C THR A 1 21.78 -4.03 7.20
N LEU A 2 21.39 -3.18 6.26
CA LEU A 2 20.07 -2.55 6.28
C LEU A 2 19.07 -3.69 6.13
N SER A 3 18.34 -3.99 7.20
CA SER A 3 17.34 -5.05 7.20
C SER A 3 16.27 -4.67 6.18
N GLY A 4 16.41 -5.22 4.98
CA GLY A 4 15.38 -5.25 3.96
C GLY A 4 14.15 -5.90 4.58
N GLU A 5 13.20 -5.07 4.98
CA GLU A 5 11.93 -5.52 5.50
C GLU A 5 11.28 -6.32 4.35
N GLN A 6 11.06 -7.60 4.61
CA GLN A 6 10.69 -8.59 3.60
C GLN A 6 9.40 -8.17 2.87
N PRO A 7 9.26 -8.49 1.57
CA PRO A 7 8.04 -8.22 0.83
C PRO A 7 6.83 -8.83 1.56
N LEU A 8 5.65 -8.23 1.34
CA LEU A 8 4.41 -8.77 1.91
C LEU A 8 4.27 -10.25 1.55
N LYS A 9 3.87 -11.06 2.53
CA LYS A 9 3.57 -12.48 2.29
C LYS A 9 2.52 -12.60 1.19
N GLN A 10 2.69 -13.57 0.30
CA GLN A 10 1.79 -13.77 -0.86
C GLN A 10 0.31 -13.80 -0.48
N GLY A 11 -0.05 -14.48 0.63
CA GLY A 11 -1.44 -14.52 1.10
C GLY A 11 -2.00 -13.15 1.52
N VAL A 12 -1.17 -12.31 2.14
CA VAL A 12 -1.56 -10.93 2.53
C VAL A 12 -1.74 -10.07 1.28
N LEU A 13 -0.83 -10.18 0.32
CA LEU A 13 -0.92 -9.46 -0.95
C LEU A 13 -2.21 -9.84 -1.71
N ALA A 14 -2.50 -11.13 -1.83
CA ALA A 14 -3.73 -11.61 -2.48
C ALA A 14 -4.99 -11.10 -1.77
N HIS A 15 -4.96 -11.02 -0.43
CA HIS A 15 -6.08 -10.46 0.33
C HIS A 15 -6.28 -8.97 0.06
N VAL A 16 -5.19 -8.17 0.08
CA VAL A 16 -5.25 -6.74 -0.27
C VAL A 16 -5.81 -6.55 -1.67
N GLN A 17 -5.32 -7.30 -2.65
CA GLN A 17 -5.80 -7.23 -4.04
C GLN A 17 -7.30 -7.54 -4.15
N ALA A 18 -7.79 -8.53 -3.39
CA ALA A 18 -9.21 -8.83 -3.35
C ALA A 18 -10.04 -7.67 -2.76
N LEU A 19 -9.55 -7.02 -1.70
CA LEU A 19 -10.21 -5.85 -1.09
C LEU A 19 -10.20 -4.63 -2.03
N VAL A 20 -9.12 -4.41 -2.77
CA VAL A 20 -9.02 -3.36 -3.79
C VAL A 20 -10.00 -3.62 -4.94
N ALA A 21 -10.06 -4.86 -5.45
CA ALA A 21 -11.02 -5.23 -6.48
C ALA A 21 -12.48 -5.06 -6.00
N GLN A 22 -12.75 -5.40 -4.73
CA GLN A 22 -14.06 -5.15 -4.11
C GLN A 22 -14.37 -3.66 -4.04
N HIS A 23 -13.40 -2.81 -3.68
CA HIS A 23 -13.58 -1.35 -3.65
C HIS A 23 -13.97 -0.82 -5.04
N GLU A 24 -13.29 -1.26 -6.09
CA GLU A 24 -13.57 -0.88 -7.47
C GLU A 24 -14.97 -1.31 -7.92
N ASP A 25 -15.39 -2.55 -7.63
CA ASP A 25 -16.73 -3.05 -7.93
C ASP A 25 -17.81 -2.21 -7.23
N VAL A 26 -17.68 -2.02 -5.91
CA VAL A 26 -18.67 -1.27 -5.12
C VAL A 26 -18.78 0.18 -5.59
N SER A 27 -17.63 0.79 -5.95
CA SER A 27 -17.57 2.15 -6.51
C SER A 27 -18.27 2.22 -7.87
N SER A 28 -17.96 1.30 -8.78
CA SER A 28 -18.58 1.20 -10.11
C SER A 28 -20.11 1.01 -10.01
N ARG A 29 -20.56 0.18 -9.07
CA ARG A 29 -21.98 -0.03 -8.79
C ARG A 29 -22.65 1.18 -8.16
N MET A 30 -21.96 1.96 -7.32
CA MET A 30 -22.50 3.25 -6.86
C MET A 30 -22.69 4.26 -7.99
N LEU A 31 -21.77 4.29 -8.96
CA LEU A 31 -21.88 5.18 -10.12
C LEU A 31 -23.00 4.75 -11.08
N SER A 32 -23.15 3.45 -11.34
CA SER A 32 -24.10 2.92 -12.32
C SER A 32 -25.51 2.68 -11.78
N GLU A 33 -25.64 2.20 -10.54
CA GLU A 33 -26.93 1.86 -9.92
C GLU A 33 -27.44 2.95 -8.97
N GLY A 34 -26.69 4.04 -8.78
CA GLY A 34 -27.01 5.12 -7.86
C GLY A 34 -26.67 4.84 -6.39
N TYR A 35 -27.01 5.78 -5.52
CA TYR A 35 -26.62 5.75 -4.11
C TYR A 35 -27.24 4.58 -3.34
N SER A 36 -26.44 3.95 -2.46
CA SER A 36 -26.89 2.95 -1.50
C SER A 36 -26.14 3.14 -0.18
N ALA A 37 -26.87 3.22 0.93
CA ALA A 37 -26.28 3.36 2.26
C ALA A 37 -25.39 2.15 2.63
N ALA A 38 -25.73 0.95 2.15
CA ALA A 38 -24.91 -0.25 2.37
C ALA A 38 -23.58 -0.14 1.61
N ARG A 39 -23.62 0.19 0.32
CA ARG A 39 -22.41 0.37 -0.51
C ARG A 39 -21.54 1.52 -0.02
N SER A 40 -22.15 2.62 0.43
CA SER A 40 -21.42 3.75 1.00
C SER A 40 -20.63 3.36 2.27
N LYS A 41 -21.24 2.58 3.18
CA LYS A 41 -20.53 2.07 4.37
C LYS A 41 -19.39 1.12 4.00
N GLU A 42 -19.62 0.29 2.98
CA GLU A 42 -18.60 -0.64 2.49
C GLU A 42 -17.42 0.10 1.87
N LEU A 43 -17.66 1.14 1.06
CA LEU A 43 -16.59 2.01 0.55
C LEU A 43 -15.82 2.67 1.69
N THR A 44 -16.49 3.24 2.70
CA THR A 44 -15.80 3.83 3.87
C THR A 44 -14.82 2.86 4.54
N ARG A 45 -15.14 1.57 4.58
CA ARG A 45 -14.24 0.54 5.10
C ARG A 45 -13.09 0.22 4.14
N LEU A 46 -13.35 0.19 2.84
CA LEU A 46 -12.39 -0.27 1.83
C LEU A 46 -11.46 0.83 1.30
N THR A 47 -11.93 2.08 1.25
CA THR A 47 -11.17 3.25 0.76
C THR A 47 -9.79 3.39 1.39
N PRO A 48 -9.62 3.37 2.74
CA PRO A 48 -8.28 3.53 3.31
C PRO A 48 -7.31 2.40 2.91
N ILE A 49 -7.82 1.18 2.67
CA ILE A 49 -7.01 0.05 2.23
C ILE A 49 -6.61 0.23 0.77
N ALA A 50 -7.54 0.67 -0.08
CA ALA A 50 -7.27 0.94 -1.49
C ALA A 50 -6.28 2.09 -1.68
N GLU A 51 -6.43 3.17 -0.92
CA GLU A 51 -5.51 4.30 -0.91
C GLU A 51 -4.11 3.89 -0.42
N ALA A 52 -4.02 3.19 0.71
CA ALA A 52 -2.73 2.71 1.24
C ALA A 52 -2.02 1.75 0.26
N HIS A 53 -2.76 0.88 -0.43
CA HIS A 53 -2.20 0.02 -1.47
C HIS A 53 -1.70 0.81 -2.67
N ALA A 54 -2.45 1.82 -3.13
CA ALA A 54 -2.04 2.70 -4.23
C ALA A 54 -0.79 3.52 -3.87
N GLU A 55 -0.71 4.05 -2.65
CA GLU A 55 0.46 4.77 -2.13
C GLU A 55 1.69 3.87 -2.06
N LEU A 56 1.54 2.63 -1.58
CA LEU A 56 2.63 1.65 -1.57
C LEU A 56 3.11 1.33 -2.99
N ALA A 57 2.19 1.16 -3.94
CA ALA A 57 2.54 0.90 -5.33
C ALA A 57 3.19 2.12 -6.02
N ALA A 58 2.84 3.34 -5.62
CA ALA A 58 3.52 4.55 -6.08
C ALA A 58 4.96 4.61 -5.56
N ALA A 59 5.16 4.45 -4.24
CA ALA A 59 6.48 4.43 -3.65
C ALA A 59 7.38 3.31 -4.22
N GLN A 60 6.80 2.16 -4.58
CA GLN A 60 7.56 1.09 -5.24
C GLN A 60 8.04 1.52 -6.63
N ARG A 61 7.20 2.18 -7.42
CA ARG A 61 7.58 2.70 -8.74
C ARG A 61 8.68 3.76 -8.66
N ASP A 62 8.63 4.62 -7.65
CA ASP A 62 9.65 5.65 -7.43
C ASP A 62 11.01 5.01 -7.10
N VAL A 63 11.01 4.00 -6.22
CA VAL A 63 12.21 3.19 -5.90
C VAL A 63 12.75 2.46 -7.12
N ASP A 64 11.87 1.82 -7.90
CA ASP A 64 12.27 1.10 -9.11
C ASP A 64 12.89 2.06 -10.13
N GLY A 65 12.30 3.25 -10.32
CA GLY A 65 12.82 4.28 -11.22
C GLY A 65 14.17 4.85 -10.78
N ALA A 66 14.35 5.14 -9.49
CA ALA A 66 15.64 5.58 -8.97
C ALA A 66 16.70 4.48 -9.11
N SER A 67 16.34 3.21 -8.86
CA SER A 67 17.23 2.07 -9.05
C SER A 67 17.62 1.86 -10.52
N GLU A 68 16.70 2.09 -11.46
CA GLU A 68 16.99 2.04 -12.91
C GLU A 68 17.99 3.13 -13.31
N LEU A 69 17.85 4.36 -12.79
CA LEU A 69 18.77 5.45 -13.08
C LEU A 69 20.20 5.16 -12.57
N LEU A 70 20.32 4.52 -11.41
CA LEU A 70 21.60 4.08 -10.85
C LEU A 70 22.23 2.92 -11.62
N ALA A 71 21.41 2.11 -12.30
CA ALA A 71 21.86 0.99 -13.11
C ALA A 71 22.31 1.41 -14.52
N ASP A 72 21.90 2.58 -15.00
CA ASP A 72 22.34 3.12 -16.28
C ASP A 72 23.77 3.71 -16.18
N PRO A 73 24.78 3.09 -16.82
CA PRO A 73 26.16 3.59 -16.79
C PRO A 73 26.36 4.90 -17.55
N SER A 74 25.34 5.37 -18.28
CA SER A 74 25.36 6.62 -19.05
C SER A 74 24.82 7.81 -18.26
N SER A 75 24.27 7.57 -17.06
CA SER A 75 23.75 8.60 -16.17
C SER A 75 24.84 9.56 -15.72
N GLU A 76 24.51 10.85 -15.70
CA GLU A 76 25.42 11.90 -15.24
C GLU A 76 25.66 11.79 -13.73
N PRO A 77 26.87 12.13 -13.21
CA PRO A 77 27.19 12.00 -11.79
C PRO A 77 26.21 12.70 -10.85
N GLU A 78 25.72 13.88 -11.21
CA GLU A 78 24.75 14.63 -10.40
C GLU A 78 23.40 13.92 -10.33
N LEU A 79 22.96 13.30 -11.42
CA LEU A 79 21.73 12.49 -11.47
C LEU A 79 21.87 11.20 -10.65
N ILE A 80 23.06 10.59 -10.66
CA ILE A 80 23.36 9.41 -9.85
C ILE A 80 23.27 9.75 -8.36
N GLU A 81 23.85 10.87 -7.92
CA GLU A 81 23.77 11.27 -6.51
C GLU A 81 22.33 11.55 -6.08
N LEU A 82 21.55 12.25 -6.91
CA LEU A 82 20.13 12.45 -6.66
C LEU A 82 19.37 11.12 -6.53
N ALA A 83 19.57 10.18 -7.46
CA ALA A 83 18.91 8.89 -7.41
C ALA A 83 19.33 8.04 -6.20
N ARG A 84 20.54 8.22 -5.65
CA ARG A 84 20.95 7.55 -4.39
C ARG A 84 20.14 8.08 -3.21
N GLU A 85 19.95 9.39 -3.14
CA GLU A 85 19.15 10.02 -2.09
C GLU A 85 17.68 9.60 -2.20
N GLU A 86 17.09 9.69 -3.40
CA GLU A 86 15.72 9.27 -3.67
C GLU A 86 15.49 7.78 -3.39
N LEU A 87 16.44 6.92 -3.74
CA LEU A 87 16.35 5.50 -3.45
C LEU A 87 16.32 5.25 -1.93
N ALA A 88 17.20 5.90 -1.17
CA ALA A 88 17.26 5.73 0.28
C ALA A 88 15.99 6.23 0.99
N GLU A 89 15.43 7.36 0.54
CA GLU A 89 14.17 7.90 1.06
C GLU A 89 12.98 7.01 0.65
N GLY A 90 12.94 6.57 -0.61
CA GLY A 90 11.89 5.71 -1.15
C GLY A 90 11.84 4.35 -0.46
N GLU A 91 12.99 3.74 -0.16
CA GLU A 91 13.06 2.48 0.60
C GLU A 91 12.49 2.63 2.02
N GLN A 92 12.76 3.75 2.70
CA GLN A 92 12.17 4.04 4.01
C GLN A 92 10.66 4.24 3.91
N LEU A 93 10.21 4.98 2.90
CA LEU A 93 8.78 5.21 2.66
C LEU A 93 8.05 3.89 2.37
N LEU A 94 8.64 2.99 1.57
CA LEU A 94 8.10 1.67 1.30
C LEU A 94 7.84 0.86 2.57
N VAL A 95 8.77 0.92 3.52
CA VAL A 95 8.66 0.25 4.82
C VAL A 95 7.47 0.82 5.60
N GLU A 96 7.37 2.14 5.72
CA GLU A 96 6.29 2.77 6.47
C GLU A 96 4.92 2.56 5.83
N ARG A 97 4.82 2.64 4.49
CA ARG A 97 3.58 2.36 3.76
C ARG A 97 3.16 0.91 3.88
N ARG A 98 4.11 -0.03 3.93
CA ARG A 98 3.80 -1.44 4.16
C ARG A 98 3.25 -1.67 5.56
N LYS A 99 3.84 -1.06 6.59
CA LYS A 99 3.32 -1.12 7.97
C LYS A 99 1.92 -0.54 8.09
N GLN A 100 1.69 0.63 7.47
CA GLN A 100 0.37 1.26 7.41
C GLN A 100 -0.66 0.36 6.72
N LEU A 101 -0.32 -0.24 5.58
CA LEU A 101 -1.22 -1.16 4.89
C LEU A 101 -1.55 -2.38 5.77
N ILE A 102 -0.55 -2.97 6.43
CA ILE A 102 -0.78 -4.11 7.33
C ILE A 102 -1.69 -3.72 8.50
N SER A 103 -1.49 -2.55 9.12
CA SER A 103 -2.30 -2.13 10.27
C SER A 103 -3.77 -1.95 9.92
N LEU A 104 -4.09 -1.55 8.69
CA LEU A 104 -5.45 -1.44 8.18
C LEU A 104 -6.13 -2.81 7.93
N LEU A 105 -5.35 -3.88 7.75
CA LEU A 105 -5.86 -5.23 7.54
C LEU A 105 -6.13 -5.98 8.84
N VAL A 106 -5.53 -5.54 9.94
CA VAL A 106 -5.83 -6.11 11.26
C VAL A 106 -7.22 -5.60 11.64
N PRO A 107 -8.23 -6.47 11.78
CA PRO A 107 -9.51 -6.03 12.31
C PRO A 107 -9.27 -5.40 13.68
N PRO A 108 -9.88 -4.26 14.02
CA PRO A 108 -9.78 -3.72 15.37
C PRO A 108 -10.21 -4.81 16.34
N ASP A 109 -9.33 -5.15 17.28
CA ASP A 109 -9.51 -6.25 18.23
C ASP A 109 -10.94 -6.25 18.81
N THR A 110 -11.76 -7.20 18.39
CA THR A 110 -12.99 -7.59 19.10
C THR A 110 -12.72 -8.74 20.08
N THR A 111 -11.46 -9.11 20.30
CA THR A 111 -11.07 -10.05 21.36
C THR A 111 -10.63 -9.28 22.60
N SER A 112 -11.60 -8.85 23.40
CA SER A 112 -11.49 -8.57 24.85
C SER A 112 -12.90 -8.34 25.44
N ALA A 113 -13.79 -9.32 25.30
CA ALA A 113 -15.05 -9.35 26.06
C ALA A 113 -15.48 -10.79 26.39
N GLN A 114 -14.52 -11.63 26.75
CA GLN A 114 -14.76 -12.80 27.60
C GLN A 114 -13.53 -12.92 28.50
N GLU A 115 -13.62 -12.42 29.73
CA GLU A 115 -13.06 -12.99 30.99
C GLU A 115 -12.97 -11.92 32.11
N GLY A 116 -13.61 -12.21 33.24
CA GLY A 116 -13.65 -11.44 34.50
C GLY A 116 -14.89 -10.53 34.62
N VAL A 117 -15.89 -10.76 35.48
CA VAL A 117 -15.98 -11.39 36.81
C VAL A 117 -17.32 -12.13 36.94
#